data_AF-A0A914PCN4-F1
#
_entry.id   AF-A0A914PCN4-F1
#
_cell.length_a   1.000
_cell.length_b   1.000
_cell.length_c   1.000
_cell.angle_alpha   90.00
_cell.angle_beta   90.00
_cell.angle_gamma   90.00
#
_symmetry.space_group_name_H-M   'P 1'
#
loop_
_entity.id
_entity.type
_entity.pdbx_description
1 polymer ?
#
loop_
_entity_poly.entity_id
_entity_poly.type
_entity_poly.pdbx_seq_one_letter_code
_entity_poly.pdbx_strand_id
1 'polypeptide(L)'
;MSTDPSVSVFEQRIVEKKTELIKAANVIASELKNCSNDDLSKSAKAFENLVAHCKDSIKFRLIVHLDLDCFFAQCEMDKNLKLKNVPMAVGSNFMLSTANYEARKYGVRSGMPGFQAKQRCPGLSIIPLDFGCYEEASERFFTVLDIFDPECIKAGLDEAYIEITNIYLNRKEPGKFLYFVVFFNIYL
;
A
#
# COMPACT_ATOMS: atom_id res chain seq x y z
N MET A 1 12.47 30.14 17.73
CA MET A 1 12.04 28.82 18.28
C MET A 1 13.29 28.15 18.83
N SER A 2 13.35 27.93 20.14
CA SER A 2 14.48 27.26 20.80
C SER A 2 14.49 25.78 20.39
N THR A 3 15.55 25.33 19.73
CA THR A 3 15.74 23.91 19.40
C THR A 3 16.15 23.17 20.67
N ASP A 4 15.27 22.31 21.17
CA ASP A 4 15.64 21.34 22.20
C ASP A 4 16.71 20.41 21.60
N PRO A 5 17.93 20.37 22.16
CA PRO A 5 19.03 19.55 21.64
C PRO A 5 18.76 18.03 21.73
N SER A 6 17.70 17.60 22.41
CA SER A 6 17.25 16.20 22.44
C SER A 6 16.47 15.76 21.19
N VAL A 7 15.98 16.71 20.38
CA VAL A 7 15.13 16.43 19.20
C VAL A 7 15.96 16.42 17.93
N SER A 8 15.92 15.33 17.18
CA SER A 8 16.70 15.18 15.95
C SER A 8 16.30 16.18 14.86
N VAL A 9 17.25 16.54 13.98
CA VAL A 9 16.98 17.40 12.81
C VAL A 9 15.85 16.84 11.94
N PHE A 10 15.72 15.51 11.87
CA PHE A 10 14.64 14.85 11.14
C PHE A 10 13.27 15.11 11.79
N GLU A 11 13.17 14.98 13.11
CA GLU A 11 11.93 15.25 13.85
C GLU A 11 11.54 16.74 13.77
N GLN A 12 12.51 17.65 13.82
CA GLN A 12 12.28 19.08 13.61
C GLN A 12 11.65 19.33 12.23
N ARG A 13 12.23 18.74 11.16
CA ARG A 13 11.67 18.85 9.80
C ARG A 13 10.26 18.26 9.67
N ILE A 14 9.94 17.19 10.41
CA ILE A 14 8.58 16.64 10.43
C ILE A 14 7.61 17.66 11.04
N VAL A 15 7.99 18.30 12.14
CA VAL A 15 7.16 19.32 12.80
C VAL A 15 6.96 20.53 11.90
N GLU A 16 8.01 20.98 11.22
CA GLU A 16 7.95 22.07 10.24
C GLU A 16 6.96 21.74 9.11
N LYS A 17 7.11 20.59 8.45
CA LYS A 17 6.18 20.15 7.39
C LYS A 17 4.75 20.01 7.88
N LYS A 18 4.52 19.46 9.08
CA LYS A 18 3.18 19.39 9.67
C LYS A 18 2.58 20.78 9.85
N THR A 19 3.39 21.74 10.30
CA THR A 19 2.96 23.13 10.50
C THR A 19 2.59 23.78 9.17
N GLU A 20 3.37 23.56 8.11
CA GLU A 20 3.07 24.01 6.74
C GLU A 20 1.76 23.42 6.21
N LEU A 21 1.56 22.11 6.38
CA LEU A 21 0.33 21.43 5.96
C LEU A 21 -0.90 21.95 6.70
N ILE A 22 -0.79 22.21 8.01
CA ILE A 22 -1.87 22.80 8.80
C ILE A 22 -2.21 24.20 8.30
N LYS A 23 -1.20 25.02 7.98
CA LYS A 23 -1.41 26.35 7.41
C LYS A 23 -2.15 26.26 6.06
N ALA A 24 -1.69 25.39 5.17
CA ALA A 24 -2.36 25.17 3.88
C ALA A 24 -3.81 24.71 4.03
N ALA A 25 -4.06 23.76 4.94
CA ALA A 25 -5.41 23.29 5.25
C ALA A 25 -6.32 24.42 5.77
N ASN A 26 -5.79 25.32 6.62
CA ASN A 26 -6.54 26.46 7.13
C ASN A 26 -6.86 27.49 6.05
N VAL A 27 -5.95 27.71 5.08
CA VAL A 27 -6.20 28.56 3.91
C VAL A 27 -7.37 28.00 3.11
N ILE A 28 -7.31 26.72 2.74
CA ILE A 28 -8.41 26.04 2.02
C ILE A 28 -9.72 26.15 2.79
N ALA A 29 -9.70 25.90 4.11
CA ALA A 29 -10.89 26.01 4.95
C ALA A 29 -11.46 27.43 5.00
N SER A 30 -10.61 28.46 4.91
CA SER A 30 -11.05 29.86 4.84
C SER A 30 -11.64 30.22 3.47
N GLU A 31 -11.05 29.72 2.39
CA GLU A 31 -11.56 29.90 1.02
C GLU A 31 -12.94 29.26 0.87
N LEU A 32 -13.11 28.03 1.38
CA LEU A 32 -14.39 27.33 1.37
C LEU A 32 -15.50 28.06 2.13
N LYS A 33 -15.17 28.77 3.21
CA LYS A 33 -16.15 29.61 3.95
C LYS A 33 -16.59 30.84 3.15
N ASN A 34 -15.77 31.29 2.22
CA ASN A 34 -16.05 32.45 1.37
C ASN A 34 -16.76 32.07 0.07
N CYS A 35 -16.90 30.78 -0.24
CA CYS A 35 -17.67 30.32 -1.39
C CYS A 35 -19.15 30.72 -1.22
N SER A 36 -19.72 31.33 -2.26
CA SER A 36 -21.14 31.65 -2.27
C SER A 36 -21.99 30.40 -2.50
N ASN A 37 -23.26 30.45 -2.09
CA ASN A 37 -24.23 29.40 -2.42
C ASN A 37 -24.36 29.19 -3.93
N ASP A 38 -24.14 30.25 -4.72
CA ASP A 38 -24.18 30.17 -6.19
C ASP A 38 -22.97 29.41 -6.74
N ASP A 39 -21.77 29.60 -6.19
CA ASP A 39 -20.57 28.87 -6.58
C ASP A 39 -20.67 27.38 -6.23
N LEU A 40 -21.22 27.08 -5.05
CA LEU A 40 -21.51 25.71 -4.63
C LEU A 40 -22.54 25.05 -5.54
N SER A 41 -23.62 25.76 -5.90
CA SER A 41 -24.67 25.26 -6.80
C SER A 41 -24.15 25.00 -8.22
N LYS A 42 -23.32 25.89 -8.76
CA LYS A 42 -22.66 25.70 -10.06
C LYS A 42 -21.74 24.47 -10.06
N SER A 43 -20.93 24.32 -9.00
CA SER A 43 -20.00 23.21 -8.86
C SER A 43 -20.73 21.87 -8.71
N ALA A 44 -21.81 21.84 -7.92
CA ALA A 44 -22.66 20.67 -7.78
C ALA A 44 -23.28 20.24 -9.12
N LYS A 45 -23.83 21.17 -9.89
CA LYS A 45 -24.36 20.89 -11.23
C LYS A 45 -23.29 20.38 -12.19
N ALA A 46 -22.09 20.96 -12.17
CA ALA A 46 -20.97 20.49 -12.98
C ALA A 46 -20.57 19.05 -12.64
N PHE A 47 -20.53 18.72 -11.34
CA PHE A 47 -20.27 17.37 -10.86
C PHE A 47 -21.37 16.38 -11.27
N GLU A 48 -22.64 16.76 -11.11
CA GLU A 48 -23.79 15.94 -11.53
C GLU A 48 -23.74 15.63 -13.04
N ASN A 49 -23.45 16.63 -13.87
CA ASN A 49 -23.31 16.44 -15.31
C ASN A 49 -22.17 15.48 -15.65
N LEU A 50 -21.02 15.60 -14.96
CA LEU A 50 -19.89 14.68 -15.13
C LEU A 50 -20.29 13.24 -14.75
N VAL A 51 -20.95 13.06 -13.60
CA VAL A 51 -21.41 11.75 -13.14
C VAL A 51 -22.42 11.15 -14.11
N ALA A 52 -23.36 11.95 -14.62
CA ALA A 52 -24.33 11.51 -15.62
C ALA A 52 -23.63 11.03 -16.90
N HIS A 53 -22.67 11.81 -17.39
CA HIS A 53 -21.87 11.43 -18.56
C HIS A 53 -21.08 10.14 -18.35
N CYS A 54 -20.50 9.95 -17.16
CA CYS A 54 -19.78 8.73 -16.82
C CYS A 54 -20.72 7.51 -16.72
N LYS A 55 -21.92 7.67 -16.15
CA LYS A 55 -22.88 6.56 -15.97
C LYS A 55 -23.28 5.91 -17.29
N ASP A 56 -23.48 6.69 -18.33
CA ASP A 56 -23.86 6.18 -19.65
C ASP A 56 -22.70 5.43 -20.35
N SER A 57 -21.47 5.59 -19.86
CA SER A 57 -20.25 5.05 -20.46
C SER A 57 -19.62 3.90 -19.66
N ILE A 58 -20.09 3.61 -18.43
CA ILE A 58 -19.52 2.56 -17.58
C ILE A 58 -20.03 1.19 -18.04
N LYS A 59 -19.16 0.41 -18.68
CA LYS A 59 -19.34 -1.03 -18.84
C LYS A 59 -19.02 -1.73 -17.51
N PHE A 60 -19.79 -2.76 -17.17
CA PHE A 60 -19.48 -3.61 -16.02
C PHE A 60 -18.09 -4.23 -16.20
N ARG A 61 -17.18 -3.95 -15.27
CA ARG A 61 -15.84 -4.54 -15.19
C ARG A 61 -15.61 -5.05 -13.78
N LEU A 62 -15.06 -6.25 -13.67
CA LEU A 62 -14.64 -6.83 -12.41
C LEU A 62 -13.12 -6.82 -12.36
N ILE A 63 -12.58 -5.84 -11.62
CA ILE A 63 -11.16 -5.66 -11.39
C ILE A 63 -10.80 -6.22 -10.01
N VAL A 64 -9.74 -7.03 -9.96
CA VAL A 64 -9.18 -7.54 -8.71
C VAL A 64 -7.81 -6.92 -8.50
N HIS A 65 -7.63 -6.34 -7.32
CA HIS A 65 -6.33 -5.89 -6.83
C HIS A 65 -5.69 -7.01 -6.01
N LEU A 66 -4.45 -7.33 -6.33
CA LEU A 66 -3.63 -8.34 -5.66
C LEU A 66 -2.42 -7.64 -5.07
N ASP A 67 -2.12 -7.94 -3.81
CA ASP A 67 -1.02 -7.37 -3.02
C ASP A 67 -0.46 -8.51 -2.16
N LEU A 68 0.83 -8.85 -2.35
CA LEU A 68 1.46 -9.93 -1.60
C LEU A 68 1.88 -9.46 -0.20
N ASP A 69 1.32 -10.11 0.81
CA ASP A 69 1.52 -9.77 2.21
C ASP A 69 3.01 -9.76 2.61
N CYS A 70 3.55 -8.62 3.06
CA CYS A 70 4.94 -8.50 3.53
C CYS A 70 6.00 -9.13 2.61
N PHE A 71 5.82 -8.99 1.29
CA PHE A 71 6.54 -9.69 0.22
C PHE A 71 8.04 -9.95 0.46
N PHE A 72 8.87 -8.91 0.65
CA PHE A 72 10.31 -9.13 0.84
C PHE A 72 10.63 -9.95 2.09
N ALA A 73 9.87 -9.77 3.17
CA ALA A 73 10.06 -10.59 4.37
C ALA A 73 9.62 -12.04 4.14
N GLN A 74 8.55 -12.29 3.36
CA GLN A 74 8.17 -13.65 2.98
C GLN A 74 9.26 -14.33 2.15
N CYS A 75 9.81 -13.64 1.16
CA CYS A 75 10.92 -14.14 0.34
C CYS A 75 12.12 -14.59 1.20
N GLU A 76 12.52 -13.79 2.18
CA GLU A 76 13.61 -14.17 3.09
C GLU A 76 13.23 -15.31 4.04
N MET A 77 11.97 -15.37 4.50
CA MET A 77 11.47 -16.45 5.36
C MET A 77 11.37 -17.80 4.63
N ASP A 78 11.11 -17.79 3.33
CA ASP A 78 11.09 -19.01 2.51
C ASP A 78 12.50 -19.47 2.16
N LYS A 79 13.45 -18.55 1.94
CA LYS A 79 14.88 -18.88 1.84
C LYS A 79 15.48 -19.44 3.13
N ASN A 80 15.03 -18.93 4.29
CA ASN A 80 15.53 -19.36 5.59
C ASN A 80 14.40 -19.58 6.58
N LEU A 81 13.98 -20.84 6.69
CA LEU A 81 12.88 -21.27 7.58
C LEU A 81 13.08 -20.88 9.06
N LYS A 82 14.31 -20.60 9.51
CA LYS A 82 14.57 -20.13 10.88
C LYS A 82 13.96 -18.75 11.15
N LEU A 83 13.61 -17.98 10.12
CA LEU A 83 13.04 -16.64 10.24
C LEU A 83 11.51 -16.64 10.40
N LYS A 84 10.81 -17.75 10.12
CA LYS A 84 9.33 -17.80 10.09
C LYS A 84 8.65 -17.38 11.40
N ASN A 85 9.27 -17.69 12.53
CA ASN A 85 8.73 -17.41 13.87
C ASN A 85 9.58 -16.41 14.65
N VAL A 86 10.42 -15.63 13.97
CA VAL A 86 11.30 -14.64 14.59
C VAL A 86 10.90 -13.25 14.09
N PRO A 87 10.80 -12.24 14.99
CA PRO A 87 10.60 -10.85 14.55
C PRO A 87 11.72 -10.43 13.60
N MET A 88 11.38 -10.15 12.34
CA MET A 88 12.35 -9.75 11.34
C MET A 88 11.83 -8.62 10.43
N ALA A 89 12.77 -7.83 9.90
CA ALA A 89 12.52 -6.81 8.91
C ALA A 89 13.58 -6.82 7.82
N VAL A 90 13.20 -6.44 6.60
CA VAL A 90 14.13 -6.30 5.47
C VAL A 90 14.53 -4.84 5.34
N GLY A 91 15.81 -4.57 5.16
CA GLY A 91 16.36 -3.23 4.97
C GLY A 91 17.70 -3.06 5.68
N SER A 92 17.85 -1.95 6.40
CA SER A 92 19.07 -1.61 7.13
C SER A 92 18.76 -0.94 8.46
N ASN A 93 19.79 -0.66 9.27
CA ASN A 93 19.64 0.17 10.46
C ASN A 93 19.13 1.60 10.13
N PHE A 94 19.28 2.07 8.88
CA PHE A 94 18.84 3.41 8.47
C PHE A 94 17.37 3.45 8.05
N MET A 95 16.89 2.42 7.34
CA MET A 95 15.52 2.35 6.85
C MET A 95 15.11 0.90 6.63
N LEU A 96 13.88 0.58 7.04
CA LEU A 96 13.24 -0.71 6.78
C LEU A 96 12.31 -0.60 5.58
N SER A 97 12.43 -1.55 4.65
CA SER A 97 11.55 -1.69 3.49
C SER A 97 10.25 -2.40 3.87
N THR A 98 10.35 -3.48 4.64
CA THR A 98 9.17 -4.20 5.18
C THR A 98 9.51 -4.95 6.47
N ALA A 99 8.48 -5.40 7.17
CA ALA A 99 8.58 -6.18 8.39
C ALA A 99 7.58 -7.33 8.36
N ASN A 100 7.98 -8.51 8.86
CA ASN A 100 7.07 -9.65 8.99
C ASN A 100 6.02 -9.40 10.08
N TYR A 101 4.98 -10.23 10.11
CA TYR A 101 3.90 -10.07 11.08
C TYR A 101 4.38 -10.18 12.54
N GLU A 102 5.38 -11.01 12.82
CA GLU A 102 5.97 -11.10 14.17
C GLU A 102 6.59 -9.78 14.62
N ALA A 103 7.32 -9.08 13.75
CA ALA A 103 7.85 -7.74 14.05
C ALA A 103 6.76 -6.67 14.11
N ARG A 104 5.71 -6.77 13.28
CA ARG A 104 4.57 -5.83 13.28
C ARG A 104 3.81 -5.81 14.62
N LYS A 105 3.79 -6.92 15.37
CA LYS A 105 3.22 -6.96 16.73
C LYS A 105 3.90 -5.98 17.70
N TYR A 106 5.17 -5.66 17.47
CA TYR A 106 5.94 -4.67 18.24
C TYR A 106 5.85 -3.25 17.64
N GLY A 107 4.98 -3.05 16.65
CA GLY A 107 4.83 -1.78 15.96
C GLY A 107 5.99 -1.45 15.01
N VAL A 108 6.80 -2.43 14.60
CA VAL A 108 7.78 -2.29 13.52
C VAL A 108 7.05 -2.29 12.18
N ARG A 109 7.38 -1.36 11.29
CA ARG A 109 6.68 -1.17 9.99
C ARG A 109 7.62 -0.66 8.91
N SER A 110 7.20 -0.78 7.65
CA SER A 110 7.87 -0.16 6.50
C SER A 110 8.04 1.35 6.68
N GLY A 111 9.14 1.91 6.16
CA GLY A 111 9.46 3.33 6.28
C GLY A 111 9.93 3.76 7.68
N MET A 112 10.16 2.80 8.60
CA MET A 112 10.73 3.06 9.92
C MET A 112 12.26 2.97 9.88
N PRO A 113 12.98 3.87 10.57
CA PRO A 113 14.41 3.69 10.77
C PRO A 113 14.72 2.42 11.59
N GLY A 114 15.64 1.59 11.10
CA GLY A 114 15.96 0.30 11.75
C GLY A 114 16.47 0.44 13.19
N PHE A 115 17.16 1.51 13.54
CA PHE A 115 17.57 1.78 14.92
C PHE A 115 16.37 2.01 15.86
N GLN A 116 15.32 2.71 15.41
CA GLN A 116 14.08 2.86 16.18
C GLN A 116 13.32 1.55 16.27
N ALA A 117 13.32 0.76 15.19
CA ALA A 117 12.70 -0.55 15.18
C ALA A 117 13.32 -1.50 16.21
N LYS A 118 14.66 -1.49 16.35
CA LYS A 118 15.38 -2.25 17.39
C LYS A 118 15.08 -1.77 18.81
N GLN A 119 14.82 -0.48 19.01
CA GLN A 119 14.36 0.02 20.31
C GLN A 119 12.97 -0.53 20.67
N ARG A 120 12.07 -0.67 19.68
CA ARG A 120 10.74 -1.26 19.87
C ARG A 120 10.77 -2.78 20.05
N CYS A 121 11.67 -3.44 19.34
CA CYS A 121 11.84 -4.89 19.36
C CYS A 121 13.35 -5.22 19.46
N PRO A 122 13.89 -5.37 20.69
CA PRO A 122 15.32 -5.65 20.89
C PRO A 122 15.80 -6.95 20.23
N GLY A 123 14.90 -7.92 20.03
CA GLY A 123 15.17 -9.18 19.32
C GLY A 123 15.00 -9.11 17.79
N LEU A 124 14.80 -7.92 17.22
CA LEU A 124 14.56 -7.75 15.78
C LEU A 124 15.76 -8.14 14.93
N SER A 125 15.55 -9.10 14.03
CA SER A 125 16.51 -9.45 12.98
C SER A 125 16.32 -8.54 11.76
N ILE A 126 17.34 -7.74 11.42
CA ILE A 126 17.31 -6.93 10.19
C ILE A 126 18.10 -7.65 9.12
N ILE A 127 17.40 -8.04 8.05
CA ILE A 127 17.95 -8.76 6.90
C ILE A 127 18.24 -7.74 5.78
N PRO A 128 19.43 -7.76 5.16
CA PRO A 128 19.72 -6.93 4.00
C PRO A 128 18.79 -7.23 2.82
N LEU A 129 18.62 -6.25 1.93
CA LEU A 129 17.85 -6.44 0.69
C LEU A 129 18.58 -7.42 -0.26
N ASP A 130 17.81 -8.33 -0.86
CA ASP A 130 18.23 -9.24 -1.94
C ASP A 130 17.24 -9.13 -3.11
N PHE A 131 17.45 -8.13 -3.97
CA PHE A 131 16.55 -7.88 -5.10
C PHE A 131 16.49 -9.04 -6.09
N GLY A 132 17.54 -9.85 -6.24
CA GLY A 132 17.51 -11.00 -7.14
C GLY A 132 16.47 -12.03 -6.69
N CYS A 133 16.40 -12.29 -5.38
CA CYS A 133 15.35 -13.16 -4.83
C CYS A 133 13.93 -12.58 -5.05
N TYR A 134 13.77 -11.27 -4.90
CA TYR A 134 12.45 -10.64 -5.00
C TYR A 134 11.96 -10.57 -6.45
N GLU A 135 12.87 -10.31 -7.39
CA GLU A 135 12.57 -10.36 -8.83
C GLU A 135 12.16 -11.77 -9.26
N GLU A 136 12.88 -12.81 -8.83
CA GLU A 136 12.52 -14.21 -9.14
C GLU A 136 11.14 -14.60 -8.58
N ALA A 137 10.84 -14.23 -7.33
CA ALA A 137 9.53 -14.47 -6.74
C ALA A 137 8.41 -13.69 -7.45
N SER A 138 8.69 -12.44 -7.83
CA SER A 138 7.77 -11.58 -8.58
C SER A 138 7.46 -12.16 -9.97
N GLU A 139 8.47 -12.63 -10.69
CA GLU A 139 8.29 -13.28 -11.99
C GLU A 139 7.37 -14.50 -11.89
N ARG A 140 7.54 -15.33 -10.86
CA ARG A 140 6.64 -16.48 -10.61
C ARG A 140 5.21 -16.03 -10.33
N PHE A 141 5.04 -15.00 -9.50
CA PHE A 141 3.73 -14.40 -9.23
C PHE A 141 3.05 -13.90 -10.50
N PHE A 142 3.74 -13.10 -11.31
CA PHE A 142 3.17 -12.58 -12.56
C PHE A 142 2.97 -13.64 -13.64
N THR A 143 3.79 -14.69 -13.69
CA THR A 143 3.56 -15.84 -14.59
C THR A 143 2.22 -16.52 -14.31
N VAL A 144 1.79 -16.56 -13.04
CA VAL A 144 0.47 -17.08 -12.68
C VAL A 144 -0.63 -16.10 -13.11
N LEU A 145 -0.42 -14.78 -12.95
CA LEU A 145 -1.41 -13.78 -13.35
C LEU A 145 -1.64 -13.73 -14.86
N ASP A 146 -0.60 -13.95 -15.67
CA ASP A 146 -0.70 -13.99 -17.13
C ASP A 146 -1.70 -15.06 -17.63
N ILE A 147 -1.98 -16.10 -16.83
CA ILE A 147 -3.00 -17.12 -17.14
C ILE A 147 -4.42 -16.54 -17.05
N PHE A 148 -4.65 -15.59 -16.14
CA PHE A 148 -5.95 -14.98 -15.89
C PHE A 148 -6.18 -13.72 -16.71
N ASP A 149 -5.14 -12.89 -16.82
CA ASP A 149 -5.16 -11.62 -17.52
C ASP A 149 -3.76 -11.29 -18.09
N PRO A 150 -3.51 -11.59 -19.37
CA PRO A 150 -2.25 -11.24 -20.04
C PRO A 150 -2.00 -9.73 -20.13
N GLU A 151 -3.04 -8.90 -19.96
CA GLU A 151 -2.95 -7.44 -19.97
C GLU A 151 -2.93 -6.86 -18.55
N CYS A 152 -2.58 -7.68 -17.54
CA CYS A 152 -2.54 -7.24 -16.15
C CYS A 152 -1.64 -6.02 -15.94
N ILE A 153 -2.07 -5.11 -15.08
CA ILE A 153 -1.30 -3.91 -14.73
C ILE A 153 -0.44 -4.24 -13.53
N LYS A 154 0.88 -4.31 -13.74
CA LYS A 154 1.88 -4.45 -12.67
C LYS A 154 2.05 -3.11 -11.97
N ALA A 155 1.74 -3.04 -10.67
CA ALA A 155 1.90 -1.84 -9.85
C ALA A 155 3.19 -1.85 -9.02
N GLY A 156 3.75 -3.04 -8.79
CA GLY A 156 5.01 -3.25 -8.08
C GLY A 156 5.57 -4.65 -8.34
N LEU A 157 6.50 -5.10 -7.50
CA LEU A 157 6.99 -6.49 -7.54
C LEU A 157 5.94 -7.47 -6.99
N ASP A 158 5.08 -6.99 -6.11
CA ASP A 158 4.08 -7.74 -5.35
C ASP A 158 2.64 -7.26 -5.57
N GLU A 159 2.44 -6.22 -6.38
CA GLU A 159 1.13 -5.61 -6.60
C GLU A 159 0.69 -5.68 -8.06
N ALA A 160 -0.57 -6.06 -8.29
CA ALA A 160 -1.14 -6.17 -9.61
C ALA A 160 -2.65 -5.86 -9.65
N TYR A 161 -3.12 -5.35 -10.79
CA TYR A 161 -4.54 -5.29 -11.12
C TYR A 161 -4.82 -6.22 -12.28
N ILE A 162 -5.80 -7.11 -12.10
CA ILE A 162 -6.29 -8.00 -13.15
C ILE A 162 -7.77 -7.76 -13.43
N GLU A 163 -8.17 -7.91 -14.68
CA GLU A 163 -9.57 -7.91 -15.09
C GLU A 163 -10.09 -9.35 -15.27
N ILE A 164 -11.05 -9.75 -14.43
CA ILE A 164 -11.66 -11.09 -14.48
C ILE A 164 -13.12 -11.07 -14.93
N THR A 165 -13.56 -9.98 -15.58
CA THR A 165 -14.94 -9.79 -16.05
C THR A 165 -15.43 -11.00 -16.86
N ASN A 166 -14.65 -11.43 -17.87
CA ASN A 166 -15.00 -12.55 -18.73
C ASN A 166 -15.02 -13.88 -17.99
N ILE A 167 -14.07 -14.09 -17.07
CA ILE A 167 -13.99 -15.31 -16.24
C ILE A 167 -15.24 -15.42 -15.35
N TYR A 168 -15.71 -14.31 -14.78
CA TYR A 168 -16.90 -14.27 -13.95
C TYR A 168 -18.18 -14.53 -14.75
N LEU A 169 -18.36 -13.87 -15.90
CA LEU A 169 -19.56 -14.01 -16.74
C LEU A 169 -19.72 -15.42 -17.33
N ASN A 170 -18.61 -16.12 -17.57
CA ASN A 170 -18.62 -17.49 -18.11
C ASN A 170 -18.86 -18.59 -17.05
N ARG A 171 -19.12 -18.23 -15.78
CA ARG A 171 -19.45 -19.21 -14.74
C ARG A 171 -20.85 -19.78 -14.96
N LYS A 172 -21.00 -21.11 -14.83
CA LYS A 172 -22.28 -21.82 -14.99
C LYS A 172 -23.38 -21.35 -14.02
N GLU A 173 -22.99 -20.86 -12.84
CA GLU A 173 -23.88 -20.19 -11.88
C GLU A 173 -23.17 -18.97 -11.28
N PRO A 174 -23.45 -17.74 -11.75
CA PRO A 174 -22.94 -16.53 -11.12
C PRO A 174 -23.68 -16.30 -9.78
N GLY A 175 -23.02 -16.58 -8.66
CA GLY A 175 -23.56 -16.30 -7.33
C GLY A 175 -23.82 -14.80 -7.12
N LYS A 176 -24.86 -14.46 -6.33
CA LYS A 176 -25.33 -13.07 -6.10
C LYS A 176 -24.42 -12.21 -5.21
N PHE A 177 -23.32 -12.73 -4.67
CA PHE A 177 -22.41 -12.00 -3.78
C PHE A 177 -20.97 -12.27 -4.15
N LEU A 178 -20.18 -11.21 -4.30
CA LEU A 178 -18.75 -11.26 -4.56
C LEU A 178 -18.02 -10.36 -3.57
N TYR A 179 -17.57 -10.93 -2.45
CA TYR A 179 -16.51 -10.33 -1.63
C TYR A 179 -15.20 -10.97 -2.08
N PHE A 180 -14.32 -10.21 -2.74
CA PHE A 180 -12.94 -10.61 -2.94
C PHE A 180 -12.02 -9.63 -2.22
N VAL A 181 -11.72 -9.95 -0.96
CA VAL A 181 -10.43 -9.60 -0.37
C VAL A 181 -9.71 -10.94 -0.25
N VAL A 182 -8.92 -11.30 -1.27
CA VAL A 182 -8.10 -12.51 -1.22
C VAL A 182 -6.74 -12.11 -0.68
N PHE A 183 -6.56 -12.28 0.63
CA PHE A 183 -5.21 -12.34 1.20
C PHE A 183 -4.61 -13.68 0.80
N PHE A 184 -3.78 -13.66 -0.23
CA PHE A 184 -3.01 -14.81 -0.64
C PHE A 184 -1.77 -14.90 0.25
N ASN A 185 -1.80 -15.76 1.27
CA ASN A 185 -0.57 -16.41 1.74
C ASN A 185 -0.23 -17.50 0.73
N ILE A 186 0.33 -17.12 -0.42
CA ILE A 186 0.94 -18.08 -1.32
C ILE A 186 2.25 -18.46 -0.65
N TYR A 187 2.27 -19.59 0.06
CA TYR A 187 3.51 -20.31 0.28
C TYR A 187 3.94 -20.83 -1.10
N LEU A 188 4.93 -20.17 -1.70
CA LEU A 188 5.60 -20.64 -2.92
C LEU A 188 6.44 -21.90 -2.63
#